data_AF-A0A164E578-F1
#
_entry.id   AF-A0A164E578-F1
#
_cell.length_a   1.000
_cell.length_b   1.000
_cell.length_c   1.000
_cell.angle_alpha   90.00
_cell.angle_beta   90.00
_cell.angle_gamma   90.00
#
_symmetry.space_group_name_H-M   'P 1'
#
loop_
_entity.id
_entity.type
_entity.pdbx_description
1 polymer ?
#
loop_
_entity_poly.entity_id
_entity_poly.type
_entity_poly.pdbx_seq_one_letter_code
_entity_poly.pdbx_strand_id
1 'polypeptide(L)'
;YCGQLSSDPNVLLAPKLTTKKADKSVADPAQLKNIKDVLKKLPNDNRGMTNGFSIGDLYQCRLILPLNSPLREEIIADVMPTKRLAKRAVALKACIMLHKLKELDDVHLFPIPRLIPEEEEEELPIEDDASVPQHHGNVTICKRRFPACFSNCRPIPRQPNFVYLIDFMLMKPCLDVNKLFLPFVVETKLAILTSQVIPAICPLPLIT
;
A
#
# COMPACT_ATOMS: atom_id res chain seq x y z
N TYR A 1 -1.50 8.33 -2.85
CA TYR A 1 -0.77 7.38 -1.97
C TYR A 1 -0.17 6.21 -2.78
N CYS A 2 0.45 6.46 -3.95
CA CYS A 2 0.97 5.45 -4.87
C CYS A 2 2.39 5.82 -5.36
N GLY A 3 3.27 6.23 -4.45
CA GLY A 3 4.55 6.86 -4.81
C GLY A 3 5.75 5.93 -4.95
N GLN A 4 5.78 4.81 -4.22
CA GLN A 4 6.97 3.98 -4.07
C GLN A 4 6.56 2.50 -4.06
N LEU A 5 6.77 1.83 -5.20
CA LEU A 5 6.71 0.38 -5.30
C LEU A 5 8.14 -0.13 -5.11
N SER A 6 8.34 -0.99 -4.11
CA SER A 6 9.56 -1.78 -4.01
C SER A 6 9.54 -2.88 -5.08
N SER A 7 10.71 -3.18 -5.65
CA SER A 7 10.91 -4.31 -6.58
C SER A 7 10.96 -5.67 -5.88
N ASP A 8 11.00 -5.70 -4.55
CA ASP A 8 11.02 -6.95 -3.77
C ASP A 8 9.59 -7.48 -3.57
N PRO A 9 9.28 -8.72 -4.05
CA PRO A 9 7.96 -9.32 -3.91
C PRO A 9 7.53 -9.56 -2.46
N ASN A 10 8.45 -9.48 -1.49
CA ASN A 10 8.15 -9.62 -0.07
C ASN A 10 7.76 -8.29 0.59
N VAL A 11 7.85 -7.16 -0.12
CA VAL A 11 7.45 -5.86 0.44
C VAL A 11 5.95 -5.73 0.47
N LEU A 12 5.42 -5.60 1.69
CA LEU A 12 4.00 -5.36 1.94
C LEU A 12 3.64 -3.94 1.47
N LEU A 13 3.10 -3.87 0.25
CA LEU A 13 2.57 -2.62 -0.33
C LEU A 13 1.18 -2.26 0.21
N ALA A 14 0.47 -3.25 0.77
CA ALA A 14 -0.85 -3.10 1.36
C ALA A 14 -0.82 -3.44 2.85
N PRO A 15 -1.66 -2.78 3.67
CA PRO A 15 -1.79 -3.12 5.08
C PRO A 15 -2.29 -4.56 5.27
N LYS A 16 -1.67 -5.30 6.20
CA LYS A 16 -2.01 -6.70 6.49
C LYS A 16 -2.78 -6.80 7.79
N LEU A 17 -3.99 -7.34 7.73
CA LEU A 17 -4.86 -7.61 8.89
C LEU A 17 -4.88 -9.10 9.20
N THR A 18 -4.60 -9.46 10.45
CA THR A 18 -4.76 -10.84 10.94
C THR A 18 -5.69 -10.86 12.15
N THR A 19 -6.69 -11.75 12.16
CA THR A 19 -7.65 -11.87 13.26
C THR A 19 -7.59 -13.28 13.83
N LYS A 20 -7.37 -13.41 15.14
CA LYS A 20 -7.34 -14.69 15.85
C LYS A 20 -8.42 -14.72 16.93
N LYS A 21 -8.89 -15.92 17.28
CA LYS A 21 -9.67 -16.12 18.52
C LYS A 21 -8.75 -15.86 19.70
N ALA A 22 -9.25 -15.17 20.70
CA ALA A 22 -8.50 -14.78 21.89
C ALA A 22 -9.14 -15.44 23.12
N ASP A 23 -8.29 -15.91 24.02
CA ASP A 23 -8.73 -16.45 25.29
C ASP A 23 -9.14 -15.33 26.24
N LYS A 24 -10.07 -15.64 27.16
CA LYS A 24 -10.57 -14.68 28.15
C LYS A 24 -9.48 -14.18 29.11
N SER A 25 -8.39 -14.93 29.28
CA SER A 25 -7.25 -14.56 30.13
C SER A 25 -6.41 -13.41 29.57
N VAL A 26 -6.43 -13.19 28.25
CA VAL A 26 -5.67 -12.11 27.59
C VAL A 26 -6.37 -10.76 27.73
N ALA A 27 -7.65 -10.76 28.10
CA ALA A 27 -8.48 -9.59 28.16
C ALA A 27 -8.45 -8.93 29.54
N ASP A 28 -8.33 -7.61 29.59
CA ASP A 28 -8.47 -6.85 30.84
C ASP A 28 -9.88 -7.09 31.44
N PRO A 29 -9.99 -7.44 32.74
CA PRO A 29 -11.28 -7.64 33.41
C PRO A 29 -12.23 -6.44 33.26
N ALA A 30 -11.71 -5.21 33.23
CA ALA A 30 -12.54 -4.01 33.02
C ALA A 30 -13.13 -3.96 31.61
N GLN A 31 -12.32 -4.28 30.59
CA GLN A 31 -12.78 -4.38 29.20
C GLN A 31 -13.83 -5.48 29.03
N LEU A 32 -13.62 -6.65 29.65
CA LEU A 32 -14.60 -7.75 29.62
C LEU A 32 -15.94 -7.35 30.24
N LYS A 33 -15.93 -6.56 31.32
CA LYS A 33 -17.15 -6.03 31.94
C LYS A 33 -17.88 -5.09 30.97
N ASN A 34 -17.15 -4.15 30.35
CA ASN A 34 -17.72 -3.22 29.38
C ASN A 34 -18.33 -3.94 28.17
N ILE A 35 -17.63 -4.95 27.63
CA ILE A 35 -18.14 -5.76 26.51
C ILE A 35 -19.46 -6.44 26.91
N LYS A 36 -19.52 -7.07 28.09
CA LYS A 36 -20.74 -7.71 28.59
C LYS A 36 -21.88 -6.71 28.75
N ASP A 37 -21.61 -5.53 29.27
CA ASP A 37 -22.64 -4.50 29.51
C ASP A 37 -23.14 -3.88 28.20
N VAL A 38 -22.28 -3.69 27.20
CA VAL A 38 -22.69 -3.25 25.85
C VAL A 38 -23.53 -4.32 25.17
N LEU A 39 -23.12 -5.60 25.23
CA LEU A 39 -23.87 -6.70 24.62
C LEU A 39 -25.28 -6.84 25.19
N LYS A 40 -25.46 -6.61 26.51
CA LYS A 40 -26.78 -6.61 27.15
C LYS A 40 -27.70 -5.47 26.68
N LYS A 41 -27.12 -4.35 26.23
CA LYS A 41 -27.87 -3.15 25.81
C LYS A 41 -28.25 -3.17 24.33
N LEU A 42 -27.65 -4.07 23.53
CA LEU A 42 -27.98 -4.16 22.12
C LEU A 42 -29.35 -4.82 21.94
N PRO A 43 -30.23 -4.25 21.09
CA PRO A 43 -31.49 -4.90 20.75
C PRO A 43 -31.19 -6.26 20.08
N ASN A 44 -31.88 -7.31 20.53
CA ASN A 44 -31.87 -8.61 19.86
C ASN A 44 -32.60 -8.49 18.53
N ASP A 45 -31.94 -7.92 17.52
CA ASP A 45 -32.44 -7.94 16.16
C ASP A 45 -32.33 -9.37 15.62
N ASN A 46 -33.44 -10.10 15.74
CA ASN A 46 -33.61 -11.47 15.20
C ASN A 46 -33.62 -11.51 13.66
N ARG A 47 -33.04 -10.52 12.97
CA ARG A 47 -32.91 -10.49 11.51
C ARG A 47 -31.77 -11.40 11.05
N GLY A 48 -32.05 -12.70 11.02
CA GLY A 48 -31.45 -13.63 10.06
C GLY A 48 -30.05 -14.18 10.36
N MET A 49 -29.53 -14.05 11.58
CA MET A 49 -28.31 -14.77 11.99
C MET A 49 -28.60 -15.62 13.22
N THR A 50 -29.06 -16.86 13.00
CA THR A 50 -29.09 -17.90 14.03
C THR A 50 -27.65 -18.23 14.40
N ASN A 51 -27.11 -17.49 15.36
CA ASN A 51 -26.07 -17.89 16.31
C ASN A 51 -26.02 -16.74 17.32
N GLY A 52 -26.70 -16.93 18.46
CA GLY A 52 -26.61 -15.98 19.57
C GLY A 52 -25.14 -15.65 19.87
N PHE A 53 -24.86 -14.41 20.25
CA PHE A 53 -23.55 -13.98 20.72
C PHE A 53 -23.15 -14.83 21.94
N SER A 54 -22.49 -15.96 21.71
CA SER A 54 -21.89 -16.71 22.79
C SER A 54 -20.69 -15.91 23.27
N ILE A 55 -20.72 -15.52 24.55
CA ILE A 55 -19.62 -14.87 25.30
C ILE A 55 -18.33 -15.76 25.33
N GLY A 56 -18.31 -16.86 24.59
CA GLY A 56 -17.16 -17.76 24.42
C GLY A 56 -16.14 -17.29 23.39
N ASP A 57 -16.57 -16.60 22.32
CA ASP A 57 -15.68 -16.27 21.21
C ASP A 57 -15.25 -14.80 21.22
N LEU A 58 -14.12 -14.51 21.88
CA LEU A 58 -13.45 -13.22 21.77
C LEU A 58 -12.45 -13.25 20.61
N TYR A 59 -12.24 -12.10 19.97
CA TYR A 59 -11.35 -11.96 18.83
C TYR A 59 -10.37 -10.82 19.06
N GLN A 60 -9.11 -11.05 18.72
CA GLN A 60 -8.08 -10.02 18.68
C GLN A 60 -7.58 -9.85 17.25
N CYS A 61 -7.43 -8.60 16.82
CA CYS A 61 -6.90 -8.28 15.51
C CYS A 61 -5.54 -7.60 15.63
N ARG A 62 -4.67 -7.92 14.68
CA ARG A 62 -3.36 -7.31 14.49
C ARG A 62 -3.29 -6.66 13.11
N LEU A 63 -2.60 -5.54 13.03
CA LEU A 63 -2.44 -4.74 11.81
C LEU A 63 -0.97 -4.39 11.63
N ILE A 64 -0.45 -4.66 10.43
CA ILE A 64 0.86 -4.18 9.99
C ILE A 64 0.61 -3.23 8.81
N LEU A 65 1.11 -2.01 8.93
CA LEU A 65 1.01 -1.00 7.86
C LEU A 65 2.12 -1.20 6.82
N PRO A 66 1.95 -0.67 5.59
CA PRO A 66 2.98 -0.74 4.56
C PRO A 66 4.28 -0.10 5.00
N LEU A 67 5.39 -0.49 4.37
CA LEU A 67 6.73 0.01 4.70
C LEU A 67 6.87 1.54 4.64
N ASN A 68 6.06 2.18 3.81
CA ASN A 68 6.02 3.63 3.62
C ASN A 68 5.30 4.38 4.76
N SER A 69 4.71 3.64 5.71
CA SER A 69 4.14 4.20 6.94
C SER A 69 5.24 4.39 8.00
N PRO A 70 5.21 5.47 8.79
CA PRO A 70 6.13 5.61 9.91
C PRO A 70 5.85 4.60 11.04
N LEU A 71 4.64 4.02 11.09
CA LEU A 71 4.31 2.94 12.00
C LEU A 71 4.69 1.59 11.39
N ARG A 72 5.89 1.13 11.71
CA ARG A 72 6.44 -0.16 11.25
C ARG A 72 6.08 -1.34 12.15
N GLU A 73 5.74 -1.05 13.40
CA GLU A 73 5.45 -2.08 14.40
C GLU A 73 4.08 -2.73 14.18
N GLU A 74 3.94 -3.97 14.67
CA GLU A 74 2.64 -4.65 14.67
C GLU A 74 1.70 -4.00 15.70
N ILE A 75 0.58 -3.48 15.21
CA ILE A 75 -0.44 -2.85 16.05
C ILE A 75 -1.42 -3.93 16.50
N ILE A 76 -1.50 -4.15 17.81
CA ILE A 76 -2.39 -5.13 18.42
C ILE A 76 -3.51 -4.38 19.17
N ALA A 77 -4.76 -4.70 18.86
CA ALA A 77 -5.92 -4.10 19.53
C ALA A 77 -6.41 -4.92 20.72
N ASP A 78 -7.32 -4.31 21.47
CA ASP A 78 -8.09 -4.98 22.52
C ASP A 78 -8.96 -6.11 21.94
N VAL A 79 -9.31 -7.05 22.80
CA VAL A 79 -10.21 -8.14 22.42
C VAL A 79 -11.63 -7.60 22.19
N MET A 80 -12.31 -8.15 21.22
CA MET A 80 -13.66 -7.74 20.83
C MET A 80 -14.57 -8.95 20.61
N PRO A 81 -15.88 -8.83 20.83
CA PRO A 81 -16.82 -9.95 20.73
C PRO A 81 -17.08 -10.42 19.28
N THR A 82 -16.62 -9.66 18.28
CA THR A 82 -16.72 -10.08 16.87
C THR A 82 -15.44 -9.75 16.10
N LYS A 83 -15.16 -10.52 15.05
CA LYS A 83 -14.07 -10.22 14.10
C LYS A 83 -14.18 -8.82 13.51
N ARG A 84 -15.40 -8.35 13.20
CA ARG A 84 -15.65 -7.03 12.62
C ARG A 84 -15.27 -5.92 13.60
N LEU A 85 -15.65 -6.06 14.87
CA LEU A 85 -15.27 -5.09 15.91
C LEU A 85 -13.77 -5.14 16.20
N ALA A 86 -13.15 -6.34 16.22
CA ALA A 86 -11.70 -6.48 16.40
C ALA A 86 -10.91 -5.74 15.30
N LYS A 87 -11.34 -5.87 14.03
CA LYS A 87 -10.74 -5.14 12.90
C LYS A 87 -10.92 -3.63 13.02
N ARG A 88 -12.09 -3.16 13.44
CA ARG A 88 -12.34 -1.72 13.66
C ARG A 88 -11.51 -1.18 14.81
N ALA A 89 -11.37 -1.94 15.89
CA ALA A 89 -10.57 -1.56 17.05
C ALA A 89 -9.10 -1.36 16.68
N VAL A 90 -8.51 -2.28 15.90
CA VAL A 90 -7.11 -2.15 15.46
C VAL A 90 -6.91 -1.01 14.47
N ALA A 91 -7.87 -0.79 13.56
CA ALA A 91 -7.83 0.34 12.64
C ALA A 91 -7.89 1.68 13.41
N LEU A 92 -8.79 1.81 14.38
CA LEU A 92 -8.90 3.02 15.21
C LEU A 92 -7.62 3.27 16.01
N LYS A 93 -7.05 2.22 16.63
CA LYS A 93 -5.78 2.32 17.36
C LYS A 93 -4.65 2.80 16.44
N ALA A 94 -4.60 2.31 15.21
CA ALA A 94 -3.64 2.78 14.22
C ALA A 94 -3.86 4.25 13.84
N CYS A 95 -5.10 4.70 13.63
CA CYS A 95 -5.39 6.11 13.37
C CYS A 95 -4.94 7.01 14.53
N ILE A 96 -5.18 6.61 15.78
CA ILE A 96 -4.72 7.37 16.96
C ILE A 96 -3.19 7.48 16.97
N MET A 97 -2.48 6.40 16.65
CA MET A 97 -1.02 6.41 16.60
C MET A 97 -0.49 7.28 15.44
N LEU A 98 -1.09 7.17 14.24
CA LEU A 98 -0.71 8.00 13.09
C LEU A 98 -0.98 9.49 13.33
N HIS A 99 -2.10 9.80 13.98
CA HIS A 99 -2.44 11.16 14.38
C HIS A 99 -1.43 11.75 15.36
N LYS A 100 -1.01 10.98 16.37
CA LYS A 100 0.07 11.39 17.30
C LYS A 100 1.40 11.63 16.59
N LEU A 101 1.65 10.93 15.49
CA LEU A 101 2.83 11.12 14.63
C LEU A 101 2.66 12.26 13.62
N LYS A 102 1.54 13.00 13.65
CA LYS A 102 1.23 14.07 12.69
C LYS A 102 1.20 13.61 11.24
N GLU A 103 0.79 12.37 11.00
CA GLU A 103 0.50 11.86 9.64
C GLU A 103 -0.96 12.07 9.25
N LEU A 104 -1.84 12.33 10.23
CA LEU A 104 -3.25 12.67 10.03
C LEU A 104 -3.53 14.06 10.61
N ASP A 105 -4.41 14.84 9.99
CA ASP A 105 -4.80 16.17 10.48
C ASP A 105 -5.78 16.10 11.67
N ASP A 106 -5.80 17.16 12.49
CA ASP A 106 -6.62 17.22 13.70
C ASP A 106 -8.13 17.39 13.43
N VAL A 107 -8.50 17.95 12.28
CA VAL A 107 -9.89 18.31 11.99
C VAL A 107 -10.65 17.12 11.39
N HIS A 108 -10.05 16.46 10.40
CA HIS A 108 -10.73 15.42 9.62
C HIS A 108 -10.06 14.05 9.67
N LEU A 109 -8.91 13.91 10.33
CA LEU A 109 -8.08 12.68 10.35
C LEU A 109 -7.74 12.16 8.95
N PHE A 110 -7.65 13.06 7.98
CA PHE A 110 -7.14 12.86 6.64
C PHE A 110 -5.61 12.83 6.62
N PRO A 111 -5.02 12.05 5.69
CA PRO A 111 -3.58 12.03 5.51
C PRO A 111 -3.02 13.42 5.22
N ILE A 112 -2.02 13.84 6.00
CA ILE A 112 -1.30 15.08 5.73
C ILE A 112 -0.37 14.84 4.52
N PRO A 113 -0.46 15.65 3.45
CA PRO A 113 0.48 15.55 2.36
C PRO A 113 1.87 15.90 2.88
N ARG A 114 2.82 14.97 2.72
CA ARG A 114 4.25 15.29 2.88
C ARG A 114 4.63 16.24 1.75
N LEU A 115 4.54 17.54 2.01
CA LEU A 115 5.28 18.54 1.24
C LEU A 115 6.75 18.19 1.50
N ILE A 116 7.42 17.64 0.48
CA ILE A 116 8.87 17.55 0.50
C ILE A 116 9.31 19.01 0.62
N PRO A 117 9.93 19.46 1.73
CA PRO A 117 10.51 20.78 1.70
C PRO A 117 11.46 20.81 0.52
N GLU A 118 11.36 21.83 -0.32
CA GLU A 118 12.31 22.13 -1.40
C GLU A 118 13.67 22.57 -0.80
N GLU A 119 14.12 21.87 0.25
CA GLU A 119 15.44 21.97 0.81
C GLU A 119 16.38 21.29 -0.19
N GLU A 120 16.87 22.17 -1.07
CA GLU A 120 18.05 22.05 -1.91
C GLU A 120 17.97 20.91 -2.93
N GLU A 121 17.51 21.28 -4.13
CA GLU A 121 18.19 20.84 -5.36
C GLU A 121 19.67 21.25 -5.27
N GLU A 122 20.46 20.63 -4.38
CA GLU A 122 21.86 20.43 -4.70
C GLU A 122 21.85 19.53 -5.93
N GLU A 123 22.06 20.13 -7.09
CA GLU A 123 22.54 19.46 -8.28
C GLU A 123 23.84 18.75 -7.91
N LEU A 124 23.71 17.57 -7.29
CA LEU A 124 24.84 16.69 -7.08
C LEU A 124 25.42 16.41 -8.47
N PRO A 125 26.71 16.70 -8.70
CA PRO A 125 27.35 16.46 -9.97
C PRO A 125 27.06 15.04 -10.43
N ILE A 126 26.79 14.89 -11.72
CA ILE A 126 26.69 13.60 -12.38
C ILE A 126 28.10 12.99 -12.35
N GLU A 127 28.44 12.34 -11.24
CA GLU A 127 29.54 11.39 -11.24
C GLU A 127 28.98 10.06 -11.72
N ASP A 128 29.20 9.80 -13.01
CA ASP A 128 29.21 8.47 -13.59
C ASP A 128 30.27 7.65 -12.85
N ASP A 129 29.92 7.07 -11.71
CA ASP A 129 30.68 5.93 -11.22
C ASP A 129 29.82 4.92 -10.48
N ALA A 130 30.11 3.67 -10.80
CA ALA A 130 29.40 2.48 -10.34
C ALA A 130 29.66 2.18 -8.85
N SER A 131 29.30 3.10 -7.96
CA SER A 131 29.42 2.89 -6.52
C SER A 131 28.21 2.13 -5.99
N VAL A 132 28.46 0.84 -5.76
CA VAL A 132 27.65 -0.15 -5.05
C VAL A 132 26.93 0.46 -3.84
N PRO A 133 25.61 0.24 -3.65
CA PRO A 133 24.93 0.68 -2.43
C PRO A 133 25.51 -0.09 -1.24
N GLN A 134 26.02 0.63 -0.23
CA GLN A 134 26.41 0.02 1.04
C GLN A 134 25.20 -0.71 1.65
N HIS A 135 25.29 -2.04 1.66
CA HIS A 135 24.31 -2.93 2.26
C HIS A 135 24.39 -2.83 3.79
N HIS A 136 23.61 -1.92 4.36
CA HIS A 136 23.13 -2.06 5.72
C HIS A 136 21.71 -2.59 5.63
N GLY A 137 21.44 -3.72 6.31
CA GLY A 137 20.12 -4.35 6.30
C GLY A 137 19.01 -3.32 6.57
N ASN A 138 17.93 -3.44 5.80
CA ASN A 138 16.71 -2.61 5.77
C ASN A 138 16.67 -1.59 4.61
N VAL A 139 16.02 -2.03 3.53
CA VAL A 139 15.41 -1.28 2.41
C VAL A 139 15.84 0.18 2.26
N THR A 140 16.68 0.43 1.26
CA THR A 140 17.05 1.77 0.80
C THR A 140 15.82 2.48 0.23
N ILE A 141 15.40 3.57 0.87
CA ILE A 141 14.34 4.44 0.35
C ILE A 141 14.95 5.28 -0.77
N CYS A 142 14.79 4.85 -2.02
CA CYS A 142 15.21 5.62 -3.18
C CYS A 142 14.20 6.74 -3.46
N LYS A 143 14.68 7.98 -3.61
CA LYS A 143 13.86 9.09 -4.14
C LYS A 143 13.45 8.73 -5.57
N ARG A 144 12.17 8.89 -5.91
CA ARG A 144 11.67 8.65 -7.27
C ARG A 144 12.29 9.70 -8.20
N ARG A 145 13.26 9.30 -9.00
CA ARG A 145 13.82 10.15 -10.05
C ARG A 145 12.99 10.03 -11.32
N PHE A 146 12.74 11.16 -11.96
CA PHE A 146 12.17 11.19 -13.30
C PHE A 146 13.31 11.07 -14.30
N PRO A 147 13.26 10.16 -15.29
CA PRO A 147 14.33 10.05 -16.26
C PRO A 147 14.50 11.35 -17.03
N ALA A 148 15.74 11.84 -17.15
CA ALA A 148 16.03 13.11 -17.80
C ALA A 148 15.55 13.16 -19.26
N CYS A 149 15.51 12.01 -19.95
CA CYS A 149 15.01 11.89 -21.32
C CYS A 149 13.51 12.18 -21.49
N PHE A 150 12.76 12.34 -20.39
CA PHE A 150 11.37 12.77 -20.42
C PHE A 150 11.18 14.24 -19.99
N SER A 151 12.26 14.94 -19.62
CA SER A 151 12.21 16.36 -19.30
C SER A 151 12.17 17.17 -20.59
N ASN A 152 11.14 18.02 -20.79
CA ASN A 152 10.98 18.83 -22.02
C ASN A 152 10.88 18.00 -23.32
N CYS A 153 10.40 16.76 -23.23
CA CYS A 153 10.38 15.80 -24.33
C CYS A 153 9.11 15.87 -25.21
N ARG A 154 8.36 16.98 -25.13
CA ARG A 154 7.08 17.15 -25.84
C ARG A 154 7.32 17.31 -27.34
N PRO A 155 6.50 16.69 -28.20
CA PRO A 155 6.67 16.82 -29.64
C PRO A 155 6.47 18.25 -30.13
N ILE A 156 7.41 18.74 -30.92
CA ILE A 156 7.34 20.08 -31.51
C ILE A 156 6.99 19.93 -33.00
N PRO A 157 5.98 20.66 -33.52
CA PRO A 157 5.64 20.63 -34.93
C PRO A 157 6.84 20.97 -35.80
N ARG A 158 7.00 20.27 -36.94
CA ARG A 158 8.08 20.47 -37.93
C ARG A 158 9.49 20.16 -37.42
N GLN A 159 9.62 19.53 -36.26
CA GLN A 159 10.87 18.97 -35.77
C GLN A 159 10.87 17.44 -35.87
N PRO A 160 12.03 16.79 -35.98
CA PRO A 160 12.13 15.34 -35.89
C PRO A 160 11.65 14.88 -34.51
N ASN A 161 10.83 13.83 -34.49
CA ASN A 161 10.34 13.20 -33.28
C ASN A 161 10.50 11.68 -33.40
N PHE A 162 10.57 11.00 -32.27
CA PHE A 162 10.72 9.57 -32.14
C PHE A 162 9.41 8.93 -31.69
N VAL A 163 9.08 7.78 -32.28
CA VAL A 163 7.94 6.96 -31.88
C VAL A 163 8.47 5.63 -31.38
N TYR A 164 8.24 5.34 -30.10
CA TYR A 164 8.61 4.08 -29.45
C TYR A 164 7.37 3.22 -29.28
N LEU A 165 7.47 1.93 -29.63
CA LEU A 165 6.38 0.97 -29.45
C LEU A 165 6.43 0.38 -28.04
N ILE A 166 5.29 0.37 -27.34
CA ILE A 166 5.12 -0.40 -26.11
C ILE A 166 4.50 -1.73 -26.50
N ASP A 167 5.33 -2.78 -26.52
CA ASP A 167 4.92 -4.13 -26.90
C ASP A 167 4.81 -5.03 -25.65
N PHE A 168 3.82 -5.91 -25.66
CA PHE A 168 3.55 -6.83 -24.55
C PHE A 168 3.76 -8.26 -25.03
N MET A 169 4.57 -9.02 -24.29
CA MET A 169 4.82 -10.43 -24.57
C MET A 169 4.40 -11.28 -23.37
N LEU A 170 3.61 -12.32 -23.65
CA LEU A 170 3.18 -13.26 -22.62
C LEU A 170 4.32 -14.26 -22.34
N MET A 171 5.02 -14.08 -21.21
CA MET A 171 6.14 -14.95 -20.82
C MET A 171 5.69 -16.30 -20.25
N LYS A 172 4.49 -16.37 -19.65
CA LYS A 172 3.90 -17.60 -19.13
C LYS A 172 2.49 -17.75 -19.67
N PRO A 173 2.13 -18.90 -20.29
CA PRO A 173 0.78 -19.10 -20.80
C PRO A 173 -0.23 -19.01 -19.66
N CYS A 174 -1.21 -18.11 -19.81
CA CYS A 174 -2.36 -18.07 -18.92
C CYS A 174 -3.25 -19.28 -19.25
N LEU A 175 -3.54 -20.11 -18.26
CA LEU A 175 -4.44 -21.27 -18.41
C LEU A 175 -5.87 -20.85 -18.76
N ASP A 176 -6.25 -19.61 -18.45
CA ASP A 176 -7.60 -19.07 -18.66
C ASP A 176 -7.53 -17.88 -19.63
N VAL A 177 -7.74 -18.16 -20.91
CA VAL A 177 -7.65 -17.16 -21.99
C VAL A 177 -8.64 -16.01 -21.83
N ASN A 178 -9.76 -16.24 -21.13
CA ASN A 178 -10.82 -15.25 -20.89
C ASN A 178 -10.42 -14.18 -19.87
N LYS A 179 -9.31 -14.37 -19.16
CA LYS A 179 -8.74 -13.40 -18.22
C LYS A 179 -7.64 -12.54 -18.82
N LEU A 180 -7.29 -12.73 -20.10
CA LEU A 180 -6.37 -11.81 -20.77
C LEU A 180 -7.09 -10.49 -21.07
N PHE A 181 -6.56 -9.40 -20.51
CA PHE A 181 -7.00 -8.04 -20.79
C PHE A 181 -6.18 -7.40 -21.94
N LEU A 182 -6.51 -6.13 -22.24
CA LEU A 182 -6.12 -5.32 -23.39
C LEU A 182 -4.62 -4.96 -23.51
N PRO A 183 -3.72 -5.94 -23.68
CA PRO A 183 -2.84 -5.77 -24.85
C PRO A 183 -2.84 -6.96 -25.81
N PHE A 184 -3.47 -8.09 -25.46
CA PHE A 184 -3.41 -9.32 -26.27
C PHE A 184 -4.61 -9.54 -27.20
N VAL A 185 -5.69 -8.75 -27.02
CA VAL A 185 -6.97 -8.94 -27.71
C VAL A 185 -7.20 -7.90 -28.81
N VAL A 186 -6.49 -6.77 -28.79
CA VAL A 186 -6.75 -5.63 -29.68
C VAL A 186 -5.54 -5.36 -30.58
N GLU A 187 -5.81 -5.07 -31.86
CA GLU A 187 -4.77 -4.79 -32.87
C GLU A 187 -4.08 -3.43 -32.69
N THR A 188 -4.67 -2.53 -31.89
CA THR A 188 -4.10 -1.23 -31.57
C THR A 188 -2.98 -1.39 -30.55
N LYS A 189 -1.78 -0.95 -30.92
CA LYS A 189 -0.63 -0.92 -30.01
C LYS A 189 -0.48 0.44 -29.34
N LEU A 190 0.11 0.43 -28.15
CA LEU A 190 0.48 1.65 -27.45
C LEU A 190 1.86 2.12 -27.95
N ALA A 191 2.02 3.44 -28.04
CA ALA A 191 3.28 4.04 -28.44
C ALA A 191 3.55 5.33 -27.67
N ILE A 192 4.84 5.66 -27.51
CA ILE A 192 5.32 6.91 -26.93
C ILE A 192 5.85 7.77 -28.06
N LEU A 193 5.27 8.95 -28.23
CA LEU A 193 5.77 9.98 -29.14
C LEU A 193 6.54 11.03 -28.34
N THR A 194 7.81 11.27 -28.68
CA THR A 194 8.66 12.19 -27.95
C THR A 194 9.69 12.87 -28.84
N SER A 195 10.12 14.09 -28.47
CA SER A 195 11.21 14.81 -29.13
C SER A 195 12.61 14.37 -28.68
N GLN A 196 12.71 13.52 -27.64
CA GLN A 196 13.99 13.05 -27.10
C GLN A 196 14.18 11.55 -27.29
N VAL A 197 15.44 11.13 -27.32
CA VAL A 197 15.79 9.71 -27.44
C VAL A 197 15.67 9.05 -26.07
N ILE A 198 14.83 8.02 -25.98
CA ILE A 198 14.76 7.14 -24.81
C ILE A 198 15.93 6.13 -24.92
N PRO A 199 16.78 5.98 -23.89
CA PRO A 199 17.85 4.99 -23.89
C PRO A 199 17.28 3.57 -23.96
N ALA A 200 18.09 2.61 -24.40
CA ALA A 200 17.67 1.22 -24.42
C ALA A 200 17.30 0.75 -23.01
N ILE A 201 16.06 0.25 -22.85
CA ILE A 201 15.53 -0.24 -21.58
C ILE A 201 15.38 -1.75 -21.66
N CYS A 202 15.72 -2.46 -20.58
CA CYS A 202 15.43 -3.89 -20.47
C CYS A 202 13.91 -4.14 -20.43
N PRO A 203 13.42 -5.26 -20.98
CA PRO A 203 12.04 -5.67 -20.81
C PRO A 203 11.68 -5.77 -19.32
N LEU A 204 10.51 -5.23 -18.95
CA LEU A 204 10.03 -5.19 -17.58
C LEU A 204 8.99 -6.30 -17.37
N PRO A 205 9.16 -7.21 -16.38
CA PRO A 205 8.14 -8.19 -16.07
C PRO A 205 6.93 -7.51 -15.44
N LEU A 206 5.75 -7.76 -15.99
CA LEU A 206 4.47 -7.28 -15.46
C LEU A 206 3.70 -8.44 -14.83
N ILE A 207 3.17 -8.21 -13.62
CA ILE A 207 2.25 -9.12 -12.95
C ILE A 207 0.90 -8.40 -12.92
N THR A 208 -0.07 -8.92 -13.66
CA THR A 208 -1.45 -8.43 -13.74
C THR A 208 -2.39 -9.38 -13.04
#